data_AF-A0A193GK59-F1
#
_entry.id   AF-A0A193GK59-F1
#
_cell.length_a   1.000
_cell.length_b   1.000
_cell.length_c   1.000
_cell.angle_alpha   90.00
_cell.angle_beta   90.00
_cell.angle_gamma   90.00
#
_symmetry.space_group_name_H-M   'P 1'
#
loop_
_entity.id
_entity.type
_entity.pdbx_description
1 polymer ?
#
loop_
_entity_poly.entity_id
_entity_poly.type
_entity_poly.pdbx_seq_one_letter_code
_entity_poly.pdbx_strand_id
1 'polypeptide(L)'
;MQKLGAAGFANHIELRMAVWPESWNAEVPIQSYWYVGADKGQGWTNARKDQVDYYNATGEFVPVIKVKIPATHSEDYSFHYYDDDQAVQPLKT
;
A
#
# COMPACT_ATOMS: atom_id res chain seq x y z
N MET A 1 27.93 -8.58 1.88
CA MET A 1 26.81 -7.61 1.79
C MET A 1 26.90 -6.64 2.95
N GLN A 2 27.00 -5.34 2.70
CA GLN A 2 27.08 -4.31 3.74
C GLN A 2 25.66 -3.98 4.23
N LYS A 3 25.43 -3.98 5.55
CA LYS A 3 24.16 -3.54 6.13
C LYS A 3 24.08 -2.01 6.00
N LEU A 4 23.17 -1.52 5.16
CA LEU A 4 22.98 -0.08 4.88
C LEU A 4 22.07 0.62 5.89
N GLY A 5 21.71 -0.02 7.01
CA GLY A 5 20.63 0.42 7.91
C GLY A 5 20.60 1.93 8.21
N ALA A 6 21.73 2.54 8.58
CA ALA A 6 21.78 3.96 8.86
C ALA A 6 21.85 4.88 7.62
N ALA A 7 22.51 4.43 6.55
CA ALA A 7 22.69 5.21 5.34
C ALA A 7 21.46 5.17 4.41
N GLY A 8 20.65 4.11 4.51
CA GLY A 8 19.50 3.85 3.64
C GLY A 8 18.14 4.26 4.22
N PHE A 9 18.02 4.42 5.53
CA PHE A 9 16.73 4.71 6.17
C PHE A 9 16.10 6.04 5.75
N ALA A 10 16.92 7.06 5.48
CA ALA A 10 16.45 8.36 5.00
C ALA A 10 16.26 8.40 3.47
N ASN A 11 16.53 7.31 2.76
CA ASN A 11 16.46 7.26 1.30
C ASN A 11 15.19 6.56 0.82
N HIS A 12 14.87 6.78 -0.45
CA HIS A 12 13.75 6.11 -1.12
C HIS A 12 14.15 4.70 -1.55
N ILE A 13 13.28 3.72 -1.28
CA ILE A 13 13.31 2.41 -1.94
C ILE A 13 12.29 2.48 -3.07
N GLU A 14 12.75 2.83 -4.27
CA GLU A 14 11.92 2.88 -5.47
C GLU A 14 12.36 1.78 -6.45
N LEU A 15 11.41 0.98 -6.91
CA LEU A 15 11.59 0.06 -8.03
C LEU A 15 10.78 0.59 -9.22
N ARG A 16 11.44 0.78 -10.37
CA ARG A 16 10.78 1.13 -11.63
C ARG A 16 10.75 -0.07 -12.56
N MET A 17 9.59 -0.35 -13.13
CA MET A 17 9.34 -1.44 -14.06
C MET A 17 8.52 -0.93 -15.25
N ALA A 18 8.45 -1.73 -16.32
CA ALA A 18 7.56 -1.43 -17.44
C ALA A 18 6.09 -1.44 -16.99
N VAL A 19 5.25 -0.67 -17.69
CA VAL A 19 3.80 -0.66 -17.46
C VAL A 19 3.22 -2.03 -17.78
N TRP A 20 2.36 -2.55 -16.90
CA TRP A 20 1.61 -3.77 -17.16
C TRP A 20 0.63 -3.56 -18.32
N PRO A 21 0.54 -4.48 -19.31
CA PRO A 21 -0.52 -4.47 -20.32
C PRO A 21 -1.93 -4.31 -19.74
N GLU A 22 -2.81 -3.62 -20.46
CA GLU A 22 -4.22 -3.40 -20.04
C GLU A 22 -5.05 -4.69 -19.96
N SER A 23 -4.57 -5.78 -20.54
CA SER A 23 -5.23 -7.08 -20.50
C SER A 23 -4.90 -7.89 -19.24
N TRP A 24 -4.05 -7.38 -18.34
CA TRP A 24 -3.37 -8.18 -17.31
C TRP A 24 -4.02 -8.16 -15.92
N ASN A 25 -5.29 -7.77 -15.87
CA ASN A 25 -5.96 -7.29 -14.65
C ASN A 25 -5.98 -8.30 -13.49
N ALA A 26 -5.93 -9.62 -13.74
CA ALA A 26 -5.97 -10.65 -12.70
C ALA A 26 -4.63 -11.38 -12.46
N GLU A 27 -3.55 -11.03 -13.16
CA GLU A 27 -2.24 -11.70 -13.00
C GLU A 27 -1.24 -10.89 -12.17
N VAL A 28 -1.52 -9.63 -11.87
CA VAL A 28 -0.62 -8.81 -11.06
C VAL A 28 -0.78 -9.20 -9.59
N PRO A 29 0.28 -9.63 -8.88
CA PRO A 29 0.19 -10.04 -7.48
C PRO A 29 0.14 -8.82 -6.55
N ILE A 30 -0.81 -7.91 -6.76
CA ILE A 30 -1.09 -6.81 -5.84
C ILE A 30 -1.81 -7.40 -4.64
N GLN A 31 -1.27 -7.16 -3.44
CA GLN A 31 -1.81 -7.73 -2.19
C GLN A 31 -2.33 -6.65 -1.25
N SER A 32 -2.03 -5.37 -1.51
CA SER A 32 -2.54 -4.24 -0.74
C SER A 32 -2.20 -2.92 -1.42
N TYR A 33 -3.03 -1.90 -1.19
CA TYR A 33 -2.61 -0.50 -1.28
C TYR A 33 -2.29 0.00 0.12
N TRP A 34 -1.42 1.01 0.24
CA TRP A 34 -0.99 1.49 1.55
C TRP A 34 -0.81 3.00 1.58
N TYR A 35 -0.86 3.55 2.79
CA TYR A 35 -0.59 4.96 3.01
C TYR A 35 0.22 5.19 4.28
N VAL A 36 0.88 6.35 4.33
CA VAL A 36 1.58 6.89 5.50
C VAL A 36 1.02 8.28 5.81
N GLY A 37 1.20 8.73 7.05
CA GLY A 37 0.77 10.05 7.49
C GLY A 37 -0.60 10.06 8.17
N ALA A 38 -1.27 11.21 8.09
CA ALA A 38 -2.50 11.47 8.82
C ALA A 38 -3.71 10.71 8.27
N ASP A 39 -4.60 10.30 9.18
CA ASP A 39 -5.90 9.75 8.83
C ASP A 39 -6.71 10.78 8.05
N LYS A 40 -7.41 10.31 7.01
CA LYS A 40 -8.17 11.17 6.08
C LYS A 40 -7.32 12.24 5.37
N GLY A 41 -5.99 12.07 5.35
CA GLY A 41 -5.07 12.87 4.55
C GLY A 41 -4.99 12.42 3.09
N GLN A 42 -4.12 13.06 2.30
CA GLN A 42 -3.99 12.75 0.86
C GLN A 42 -3.58 11.30 0.58
N GLY A 43 -2.65 10.74 1.38
CA GLY A 43 -2.21 9.35 1.22
C GLY A 43 -3.35 8.36 1.42
N TRP A 44 -4.18 8.58 2.45
CA TRP A 44 -5.39 7.81 2.70
C TRP A 44 -6.38 7.92 1.53
N THR A 45 -6.62 9.12 1.02
CA THR A 45 -7.52 9.35 -0.12
C THR A 45 -7.03 8.63 -1.38
N ASN A 46 -5.73 8.67 -1.64
CA ASN A 46 -5.13 8.03 -2.81
C ASN A 46 -5.21 6.51 -2.71
N ALA A 47 -4.81 5.92 -1.57
CA ALA A 47 -4.86 4.47 -1.39
C ALA A 47 -6.30 3.92 -1.54
N ARG A 48 -7.30 4.68 -1.06
CA ARG A 48 -8.72 4.35 -1.25
C ARG A 48 -9.14 4.44 -2.71
N LYS A 49 -8.68 5.45 -3.43
CA LYS A 49 -8.96 5.58 -4.87
C LYS A 49 -8.36 4.40 -5.64
N ASP A 50 -7.11 4.05 -5.37
CA ASP A 50 -6.43 2.94 -6.03
C ASP A 50 -7.11 1.60 -5.72
N GLN A 51 -7.57 1.39 -4.49
CA GLN A 51 -8.38 0.23 -4.11
C GLN A 51 -9.67 0.13 -4.95
N VAL A 52 -10.39 1.25 -5.12
CA VAL A 52 -11.62 1.29 -5.92
C VAL A 52 -11.32 1.00 -7.39
N ASP A 53 -10.27 1.61 -7.94
CA ASP A 53 -9.89 1.42 -9.33
C ASP A 53 -9.49 -0.05 -9.60
N TYR A 54 -8.72 -0.67 -8.69
CA TYR A 54 -8.37 -2.09 -8.76
C TYR A 54 -9.61 -2.99 -8.68
N TYR A 55 -10.50 -2.76 -7.71
CA TYR A 55 -11.72 -3.55 -7.56
C TYR A 55 -12.62 -3.44 -8.79
N ASN A 56 -12.76 -2.24 -9.39
CA ASN A 56 -13.55 -2.05 -10.61
C ASN A 56 -12.95 -2.80 -11.82
N ALA A 57 -11.62 -2.92 -11.88
CA ALA A 57 -10.93 -3.59 -12.98
C ALA A 57 -10.89 -5.14 -12.84
N THR A 58 -10.93 -5.65 -11.62
CA THR A 58 -10.63 -7.07 -11.32
C THR A 58 -11.79 -7.82 -10.65
N GLY A 59 -12.65 -7.11 -9.92
CA GLY A 59 -13.62 -7.70 -8.99
C GLY A 59 -13.00 -8.24 -7.69
N GLU A 60 -11.69 -8.08 -7.50
CA GLU A 60 -10.97 -8.62 -6.34
C GLU A 60 -10.79 -7.57 -5.25
N PHE A 61 -11.04 -7.96 -4.00
CA PHE A 61 -10.74 -7.14 -2.84
C PHE A 61 -9.27 -7.25 -2.44
N VAL A 62 -8.61 -6.09 -2.33
CA VAL A 62 -7.30 -5.95 -1.67
C VAL A 62 -7.38 -4.87 -0.58
N PRO A 63 -6.74 -5.04 0.58
CA PRO A 63 -6.84 -4.11 1.69
C PRO A 63 -6.06 -2.80 1.46
N VAL A 64 -6.59 -1.72 2.03
CA VAL A 64 -5.83 -0.50 2.35
C VAL A 64 -5.17 -0.68 3.72
N ILE A 65 -3.85 -0.52 3.78
CA ILE A 65 -3.03 -0.69 4.99
C ILE A 65 -2.40 0.64 5.41
N LYS A 66 -2.57 1.04 6.67
CA LYS A 66 -1.83 2.15 7.25
C LYS A 66 -0.45 1.68 7.69
N VAL A 67 0.59 2.31 7.14
CA VAL A 67 1.97 2.07 7.54
C VAL A 67 2.41 3.16 8.51
N LYS A 68 2.87 2.77 9.69
CA LYS A 68 3.60 3.66 10.60
C LYS A 68 5.10 3.48 10.34
N ILE A 69 5.71 4.52 9.80
CA ILE A 69 7.17 4.60 9.65
C ILE A 69 7.75 4.98 11.03
N PRO A 70 8.76 4.25 11.53
CA PRO A 70 9.43 4.58 12.78
C PRO A 70 10.18 5.93 12.68
N ALA A 71 10.37 6.61 13.80
CA ALA A 71 11.14 7.86 13.83
C ALA A 71 12.65 7.58 13.84
N THR A 72 13.04 6.37 14.25
CA THR A 72 14.45 5.97 14.43
C THR A 72 14.71 4.56 13.92
N HIS A 73 15.98 4.23 13.63
CA HIS A 73 16.37 2.89 13.15
C HIS A 73 16.22 1.78 14.21
N SER A 74 16.03 2.15 15.47
CA SER A 74 15.84 1.23 16.59
C SER A 74 14.38 0.84 16.82
N GLU A 75 13.45 1.47 16.09
CA GLU A 75 12.01 1.19 16.18
C GLU A 75 11.54 0.42 14.94
N ASP A 76 10.44 -0.31 15.11
CA ASP A 76 9.87 -1.14 14.06
C ASP A 76 8.85 -0.39 13.20
N TYR A 77 8.73 -0.81 11.94
CA TYR A 77 7.57 -0.52 11.12
C TYR A 77 6.35 -1.26 11.68
N SER A 78 5.16 -0.67 11.53
CA SER A 78 3.92 -1.39 11.80
C SER A 78 2.89 -1.15 10.71
N PHE A 79 2.05 -2.16 10.49
CA PHE A 79 1.09 -2.25 9.39
C PHE A 79 -0.27 -2.53 10.02
N HIS A 80 -1.23 -1.65 9.78
CA HIS A 80 -2.54 -1.69 10.43
C HIS A 80 -3.64 -1.75 9.38
N TYR A 81 -4.57 -2.67 9.59
CA TYR A 81 -5.83 -2.72 8.87
C TYR A 81 -6.91 -2.07 9.72
N TYR A 82 -7.65 -1.14 9.15
CA TYR A 82 -8.82 -0.52 9.75
C TYR A 82 -10.00 -0.61 8.78
N ASP A 83 -11.16 -1.06 9.27
CA ASP A 83 -12.37 -1.19 8.45
C ASP A 83 -12.77 0.16 7.81
N ASP A 84 -12.62 1.25 8.57
CA ASP A 84 -12.97 2.61 8.14
C ASP A 84 -12.05 3.16 7.03
N ASP A 85 -10.88 2.55 6.84
CA ASP A 85 -9.96 2.93 5.78
C ASP A 85 -10.35 2.33 4.43
N GLN A 86 -11.20 1.30 4.43
CA GLN A 86 -11.58 0.61 3.21
C GLN A 86 -12.67 1.37 2.44
N ALA A 87 -12.44 1.63 1.16
CA ALA A 87 -13.45 2.19 0.25
C ALA A 87 -14.34 1.12 -0.37
N VAL A 88 -13.81 -0.10 -0.51
CA VAL A 88 -14.55 -1.30 -0.90
C VAL A 88 -14.55 -2.26 0.28
N GLN A 89 -15.64 -2.99 0.49
CA GLN A 89 -15.75 -3.95 1.57
C GLN A 89 -15.50 -5.38 1.05
N PRO A 90 -14.82 -6.25 1.83
CA PRO A 90 -14.70 -7.65 1.47
C PRO A 90 -16.10 -8.29 1.42
N LEU A 91 -16.25 -9.31 0.57
CA LEU A 91 -17.47 -10.11 0.57
C LEU A 91 -17.70 -10.68 1.97
N LYS A 92 -18.90 -10.45 2.52
CA LYS A 92 -19.32 -11.06 3.78
C LYS A 92 -19.50 -12.56 3.52
N THR A 93 -18.64 -13.37 4.12
CA THR A 93 -18.76 -14.83 4.15
C THR A 93 -19.77 -15.29 5.19
#